data_AF-A0A094WEW3-F1
#
_entry.id   AF-A0A094WEW3-F1
#
_cell.length_a   1.000
_cell.length_b   1.000
_cell.length_c   1.000
_cell.angle_alpha   90.00
_cell.angle_beta   90.00
_cell.angle_gamma   90.00
#
_symmetry.space_group_name_H-M   'P 1'
#
loop_
_entity.id
_entity.type
_entity.pdbx_description
1 polymer ?
#
loop_
_entity_poly.entity_id
_entity_poly.type
_entity_poly.pdbx_seq_one_letter_code
_entity_poly.pdbx_strand_id
1 'polypeptide(L)'
;MKMRWKANPNLIPPGILLRPYRTKETDWLTVKELCRRAGIPYRVSGGKTLWVAIDPLTVEHFRGLSSQGETVYVVGGKGLPDRDPDRSIRILEVLAYSFHDWASRECLCGRGFFV
;
A
#
# COMPACT_ATOMS: atom_id res chain seq x y z
N MET A 1 22.62 17.31 22.09
CA MET A 1 22.54 18.10 20.85
C MET A 1 21.80 17.27 19.79
N LYS A 2 20.54 17.61 19.45
CA LYS A 2 19.74 16.85 18.44
C LYS A 2 19.98 17.45 17.06
N MET A 3 20.70 16.75 16.18
CA MET A 3 20.81 17.14 14.76
C MET A 3 19.43 17.00 14.09
N ARG A 4 18.88 18.12 13.62
CA ARG A 4 17.74 18.15 12.70
C ARG A 4 18.27 18.06 11.28
N TRP A 5 18.20 16.88 10.68
CA TRP A 5 18.37 16.73 9.24
C TRP A 5 17.20 17.42 8.52
N LYS A 6 17.47 18.48 7.76
CA LYS A 6 16.52 19.05 6.78
C LYS A 6 16.83 18.40 5.42
N ALA A 7 15.94 17.57 4.92
CA ALA A 7 16.05 17.05 3.56
C ALA A 7 15.94 18.23 2.56
N ASN A 8 16.93 18.36 1.67
CA ASN A 8 16.91 19.34 0.58
C ASN A 8 16.00 18.80 -0.54
N PRO A 9 14.86 19.46 -0.85
CA PRO A 9 13.88 18.96 -1.82
C PRO A 9 14.40 18.91 -3.27
N ASN A 10 15.55 19.53 -3.55
CA ASN A 10 16.10 19.64 -4.91
C ASN A 10 17.07 18.52 -5.30
N LEU A 11 17.28 17.51 -4.45
CA LEU A 11 18.22 16.40 -4.71
C LEU A 11 17.53 15.08 -5.06
N ILE A 12 16.23 15.08 -5.38
CA ILE A 12 15.48 13.85 -5.60
C ILE A 12 15.27 13.63 -7.10
N PRO A 13 15.82 12.56 -7.70
CA PRO A 13 15.68 12.29 -9.12
C PRO A 13 14.20 12.14 -9.52
N PRO A 14 13.79 12.64 -10.70
CA PRO A 14 12.43 12.49 -11.19
C PRO A 14 12.21 11.03 -11.55
N GLY A 15 11.47 10.30 -10.70
CA GLY A 15 11.12 8.92 -11.00
C GLY A 15 10.46 8.15 -9.86
N ILE A 16 10.96 8.25 -8.63
CA ILE A 16 10.34 7.61 -7.45
C ILE A 16 10.63 8.49 -6.22
N LEU A 17 9.86 9.55 -6.06
CA LEU A 17 9.85 10.36 -4.84
C LEU A 17 9.12 9.57 -3.75
N LEU A 18 9.86 8.79 -2.95
CA LEU A 18 9.29 8.20 -1.74
C LEU A 18 9.02 9.33 -0.72
N ARG A 19 7.75 9.72 -0.60
CA ARG A 19 7.34 10.77 0.33
C ARG A 19 7.33 10.20 1.75
N PRO A 20 7.88 10.91 2.76
CA PRO A 20 7.71 10.50 4.15
C PRO A 20 6.21 10.54 4.48
N TYR A 21 5.63 9.39 4.77
CA TYR A 21 4.21 9.28 5.07
C TYR A 21 4.04 9.06 6.58
N ARG A 22 3.42 10.03 7.26
CA ARG A 22 3.28 10.03 8.72
C ARG A 22 1.81 9.78 9.09
N THR A 23 1.43 8.51 9.20
CA THR A 23 0.18 8.12 9.86
C THR A 23 0.43 7.61 11.26
N LYS A 24 -0.61 7.60 12.09
CA LYS A 24 -0.63 6.75 13.28
C LYS A 24 -0.61 5.30 12.75
N GLU A 25 0.30 4.47 13.25
CA GLU A 25 0.51 3.07 12.81
C GLU A 25 -0.73 2.16 12.91
N THR A 26 -1.85 2.66 13.43
CA THR A 26 -3.06 1.92 13.80
C THR A 26 -3.96 1.52 12.63
N ASP A 27 -3.75 2.06 11.42
CA ASP A 27 -4.61 1.78 10.24
C ASP A 27 -3.88 1.09 9.08
N TRP A 28 -2.79 0.37 9.38
CA TRP A 28 -1.97 -0.29 8.37
C TRP A 28 -2.54 -1.66 8.04
N LEU A 29 -2.70 -1.95 6.75
CA LEU A 29 -3.25 -3.21 6.25
C LEU A 29 -2.19 -3.98 5.48
N THR A 30 -2.39 -5.28 5.37
CA THR A 30 -1.62 -6.16 4.49
C THR A 30 -2.51 -6.64 3.35
N VAL A 31 -1.92 -7.11 2.26
CA VAL A 31 -2.66 -7.77 1.16
C VAL A 31 -3.50 -8.93 1.69
N LYS A 32 -2.97 -9.71 2.64
CA LYS A 32 -3.69 -10.82 3.28
C LYS A 32 -4.96 -10.34 4.01
N GLU A 33 -4.84 -9.26 4.78
CA GLU A 33 -5.97 -8.68 5.50
C GLU A 33 -7.02 -8.09 4.54
N LEU A 34 -6.59 -7.44 3.45
CA LEU A 34 -7.47 -6.96 2.39
C LEU A 34 -8.21 -8.11 1.69
N CYS A 35 -7.53 -9.21 1.39
CA CYS A 35 -8.16 -10.40 0.81
C CYS A 35 -9.24 -10.97 1.75
N ARG A 36 -8.94 -11.05 3.07
CA ARG A 36 -9.90 -11.51 4.09
C ARG A 36 -11.15 -10.64 4.12
N ARG A 37 -11.00 -9.31 4.10
CA ARG A 37 -12.13 -8.36 4.09
C ARG A 37 -12.92 -8.38 2.78
N ALA A 38 -12.24 -8.60 1.66
CA ALA A 38 -12.85 -8.79 0.34
C ALA A 38 -13.56 -10.14 0.18
N GLY A 39 -13.41 -11.07 1.13
CA GLY A 39 -13.99 -12.42 1.03
C GLY A 39 -13.31 -13.31 -0.01
N ILE A 40 -12.07 -13.00 -0.40
CA ILE A 40 -11.30 -13.79 -1.38
C ILE A 40 -10.13 -14.53 -0.73
N PRO A 41 -9.74 -15.72 -1.22
CA PRO A 41 -8.59 -16.44 -0.70
C PRO A 41 -7.28 -15.66 -0.93
N TYR A 42 -6.46 -15.56 0.10
CA TYR A 42 -5.06 -15.16 -0.05
C TYR A 42 -4.24 -16.35 -0.57
N ARG A 43 -3.56 -16.20 -1.72
CA ARG A 43 -2.98 -17.32 -2.49
C ARG A 43 -1.46 -17.25 -2.65
N VAL A 44 -0.80 -16.44 -1.84
CA VAL A 44 0.64 -16.24 -1.92
C VAL A 44 1.29 -16.69 -0.62
N SER A 45 2.36 -17.46 -0.72
CA SER A 45 3.28 -17.73 0.37
C SER A 45 4.67 -17.17 0.05
N GLY A 46 5.44 -16.88 1.10
CA GLY A 46 6.76 -16.28 0.95
C GLY A 46 6.73 -14.80 0.53
N GLY A 47 7.92 -14.20 0.50
CA GLY A 47 8.10 -12.79 0.16
C GLY A 47 7.95 -11.81 1.34
N LYS A 48 8.40 -10.57 1.12
CA LYS A 48 8.27 -9.50 2.11
C LYS A 48 6.83 -9.01 2.15
N THR A 49 6.24 -8.95 3.35
CA THR A 49 4.93 -8.32 3.54
C THR A 49 5.08 -6.82 3.33
N LEU A 50 4.35 -6.28 2.35
CA LEU A 50 4.26 -4.84 2.14
C LEU A 50 3.03 -4.30 2.86
N TRP A 51 3.23 -3.19 3.56
CA TRP A 51 2.18 -2.50 4.28
C TRP A 51 1.45 -1.52 3.37
N VAL A 52 0.15 -1.44 3.58
CA VAL A 52 -0.77 -0.56 2.86
C VAL A 52 -1.36 0.41 3.87
N ALA A 53 -1.15 1.70 3.64
CA ALA A 53 -1.78 2.75 4.40
C ALA A 53 -2.86 3.43 3.54
N ILE A 54 -4.02 3.70 4.15
CA ILE A 54 -5.12 4.38 3.47
C ILE A 54 -5.15 5.83 3.93
N ASP A 55 -5.03 6.76 3.00
CA ASP A 55 -5.11 8.19 3.29
C ASP A 55 -6.49 8.72 2.92
N PRO A 56 -7.38 9.01 3.89
CA PRO A 56 -8.75 9.43 3.59
C PRO A 56 -8.83 10.82 2.91
N LEU A 57 -7.76 11.60 2.91
CA LEU A 57 -7.77 13.00 2.44
C LEU A 57 -7.36 13.15 0.97
N THR A 58 -6.75 12.12 0.37
CA THR A 58 -6.25 12.16 -1.01
C THR A 58 -6.91 11.11 -1.90
N VAL A 59 -6.91 11.38 -3.20
CA VAL A 59 -7.26 10.43 -4.27
C VAL A 59 -6.02 9.77 -4.87
N GLU A 60 -4.83 10.29 -4.58
CA GLU A 60 -3.57 9.83 -5.18
C GLU A 60 -3.08 8.52 -4.56
N HIS A 61 -2.40 7.72 -5.38
CA HIS A 61 -1.72 6.50 -4.94
C HIS A 61 -0.21 6.68 -5.15
N PHE A 62 0.59 6.45 -4.12
CA PHE A 62 2.05 6.57 -4.22
C PHE A 62 2.78 5.61 -3.28
N ARG A 63 4.07 5.41 -3.53
CA ARG A 63 4.96 4.68 -2.61
C ARG A 63 5.52 5.66 -1.58
N GLY A 64 5.43 5.29 -0.31
CA GLY A 64 5.95 6.07 0.82
C GLY A 64 7.05 5.33 1.58
N LEU A 65 7.60 5.99 2.60
CA LEU A 65 8.47 5.37 3.59
C LEU A 65 7.83 5.44 4.98
N SER A 66 7.90 4.33 5.71
CA SER A 66 7.57 4.26 7.13
C SER A 66 8.58 5.05 7.97
N SER A 67 8.24 5.27 9.25
CA SER A 67 9.15 5.82 10.26
C SER A 67 10.44 4.99 10.43
N GLN A 68 10.38 3.71 10.09
CA GLN A 68 11.48 2.75 10.16
C GLN A 68 12.24 2.61 8.83
N GLY A 69 11.88 3.38 7.80
CA GLY A 69 12.54 3.32 6.49
C GLY A 69 12.04 2.18 5.60
N GLU A 70 10.92 1.53 5.93
CA GLU A 70 10.33 0.50 5.09
C GLU A 70 9.44 1.11 3.99
N THR A 71 9.49 0.55 2.78
CA THR A 71 8.58 0.95 1.71
C THR A 71 7.15 0.54 2.05
N VAL A 72 6.22 1.48 1.85
CA VAL A 72 4.79 1.26 2.03
C VAL A 72 4.01 1.73 0.81
N TYR A 73 2.85 1.11 0.59
CA TYR A 73 1.88 1.59 -0.40
C TYR A 73 0.92 2.55 0.29
N VAL A 74 0.81 3.77 -0.23
CA VAL A 74 -0.18 4.75 0.22
C VAL A 74 -1.28 4.81 -0.81
N VAL A 75 -2.50 4.45 -0.39
CA VAL A 75 -3.70 4.45 -1.23
C VAL A 75 -4.59 5.61 -0.80
N GLY A 76 -4.80 6.56 -1.70
CA GLY A 76 -5.85 7.57 -1.57
C GLY A 76 -7.22 6.92 -1.32
N GLY A 77 -7.77 7.24 -0.15
CA GLY A 77 -9.05 6.75 0.34
C GLY A 77 -10.24 7.59 -0.12
N LYS A 78 -10.00 8.81 -0.63
CA LYS A 78 -11.07 9.66 -1.16
C LYS A 78 -11.59 9.04 -2.46
N GLY A 79 -12.88 8.68 -2.48
CA GLY A 79 -13.52 8.03 -3.63
C GLY A 79 -13.43 6.50 -3.63
N LEU A 80 -12.85 5.88 -2.60
CA LEU A 80 -13.05 4.45 -2.37
C LEU A 80 -14.47 4.19 -1.86
N PRO A 81 -15.03 2.99 -2.11
CA PRO A 81 -16.27 2.56 -1.45
C PRO A 81 -16.16 2.65 0.07
N ASP A 82 -17.27 2.95 0.74
CA ASP A 82 -17.26 3.16 2.19
C ASP A 82 -17.13 1.85 2.98
N ARG A 83 -17.58 0.73 2.41
CA ARG A 83 -17.73 -0.56 3.09
C ARG A 83 -17.03 -1.70 2.36
N ASP A 84 -16.64 -2.70 3.15
CA ASP A 84 -16.23 -4.00 2.64
C ASP A 84 -17.46 -4.81 2.18
N PRO A 85 -17.30 -5.71 1.18
CA PRO A 85 -16.05 -6.13 0.55
C PRO A 85 -15.51 -5.18 -0.53
N ASP A 86 -16.37 -4.31 -1.09
CA ASP A 86 -16.05 -3.49 -2.26
C ASP A 86 -14.84 -2.57 -2.05
N ARG A 87 -14.71 -1.99 -0.85
CA ARG A 87 -13.56 -1.16 -0.49
C ARG A 87 -12.25 -1.93 -0.58
N SER A 88 -12.20 -3.12 0.01
CA SER A 88 -11.00 -3.97 0.00
C SER A 88 -10.68 -4.50 -1.40
N ILE A 89 -11.69 -4.86 -2.19
CA ILE A 89 -11.51 -5.24 -3.60
C ILE A 89 -10.88 -4.08 -4.37
N ARG A 90 -11.42 -2.86 -4.21
CA ARG A 90 -10.91 -1.68 -4.92
C ARG A 90 -9.46 -1.36 -4.54
N ILE A 91 -9.11 -1.51 -3.26
CA ILE A 91 -7.72 -1.35 -2.81
C ILE A 91 -6.81 -2.40 -3.47
N LEU A 92 -7.22 -3.67 -3.49
CA LEU A 92 -6.45 -4.73 -4.16
C LEU A 92 -6.23 -4.45 -5.65
N GLU A 93 -7.21 -3.89 -6.35
CA GLU A 93 -7.07 -3.47 -7.75
C GLU A 93 -6.03 -2.36 -7.91
N VAL A 94 -6.03 -1.36 -7.03
CA VAL A 94 -5.01 -0.29 -7.02
C VAL A 94 -3.61 -0.89 -6.83
N LEU A 95 -3.46 -1.81 -5.87
CA LEU A 95 -2.19 -2.49 -5.64
C LEU A 95 -1.74 -3.27 -6.88
N ALA A 96 -2.65 -4.04 -7.47
CA ALA A 96 -2.38 -4.85 -8.65
C ALA A 96 -2.02 -4.01 -9.88
N TYR A 97 -2.77 -2.95 -10.18
CA TYR A 97 -2.67 -2.27 -11.47
C TYR A 97 -1.85 -0.97 -11.42
N SER A 98 -1.84 -0.26 -10.30
CA SER A 98 -1.06 0.98 -10.14
C SER A 98 0.32 0.73 -9.56
N PHE A 99 0.45 -0.16 -8.56
CA PHE A 99 1.76 -0.46 -7.96
C PHE A 99 2.44 -1.69 -8.55
N HIS A 100 1.75 -2.40 -9.44
CA HIS A 100 2.20 -3.68 -10.00
C HIS A 100 2.51 -4.72 -8.91
N ASP A 101 1.78 -4.67 -7.78
CA ASP A 101 1.94 -5.63 -6.70
C ASP A 101 1.44 -7.01 -7.16
N TRP A 102 2.37 -7.95 -7.24
CA TRP A 102 2.10 -9.27 -7.77
C TRP A 102 1.16 -10.07 -6.85
N ALA A 103 1.30 -9.94 -5.53
CA ALA A 103 0.47 -10.70 -4.60
C ALA A 103 -1.01 -10.32 -4.73
N SER A 104 -1.31 -9.04 -4.90
CA SER A 104 -2.65 -8.54 -5.16
C SER A 104 -3.19 -9.04 -6.50
N ARG A 105 -2.38 -9.05 -7.57
CA ARG A 105 -2.78 -9.58 -8.89
C ARG A 105 -3.21 -11.04 -8.81
N GLU A 106 -2.45 -11.86 -8.12
CA GLU A 106 -2.70 -13.30 -8.03
C GLU A 106 -3.95 -13.63 -7.22
N CYS A 107 -4.18 -12.89 -6.15
CA CYS A 107 -5.38 -13.04 -5.35
C CYS A 107 -6.63 -12.65 -6.16
N LEU A 108 -6.55 -11.59 -6.98
CA LEU A 108 -7.64 -11.16 -7.87
C LEU A 108 -7.88 -12.10 -9.06
N CYS A 109 -6.81 -12.61 -9.69
CA CYS A 109 -6.92 -13.52 -10.83
C CYS A 109 -7.25 -14.97 -10.44
N GLY A 110 -7.11 -15.32 -9.16
CA GLY A 110 -7.43 -16.64 -8.63
C GLY A 110 -6.43 -17.76 -8.98
N ARG A 111 -5.24 -17.42 -9.48
CA ARG A 111 -4.30 -18.40 -10.05
C ARG A 111 -3.25 -18.96 -9.06
N GLY A 112 -2.90 -18.24 -8.00
CA GLY A 112 -2.17 -18.74 -6.83
C GLY A 112 -0.83 -19.42 -7.13
N PHE A 113 0.05 -18.74 -7.88
CA PHE A 113 1.26 -19.37 -8.42
C PHE A 113 2.48 -19.49 -7.49
N PHE A 114 2.47 -18.95 -6.25
CA PHE A 114 3.60 -19.10 -5.30
C PHE A 114 3.18 -19.83 -4.02
N VAL A 115 3.82 -20.98 -3.78
CA VAL A 115 3.71 -21.89 -2.63
C VAL A 115 5.03 -21.96 -1.87
#